data_AF-A0A7S3DMN5-F1
#
_entry.id   AF-A0A7S3DMN5-F1
#
_cell.length_a   1.000
_cell.length_b   1.000
_cell.length_c   1.000
_cell.angle_alpha   90.00
_cell.angle_beta   90.00
_cell.angle_gamma   90.00
#
_symmetry.space_group_name_H-M   'P 1'
#
loop_
_entity.id
_entity.type
_entity.pdbx_description
1 polymer ?
#
loop_
_entity_poly.entity_id
_entity_poly.type
_entity_poly.pdbx_seq_one_letter_code
_entity_poly.pdbx_strand_id
1 'polypeptide(L)'
;TPKVNPKMIGRHANGKKLKKGGDPADFIPEVVTEASSNDCIMGRGNAIASTPGNVRFRHLIHPFRAPYNKPSCTVAKKKQIVMDVLKKMEGRFLDIAPTQAKKSDGQVQQVYHTISLERSMEKIAQSLREKKWTKATMSATESGKKMMQALTKQSKKKVSKTPSSKAAKTAKKAPRKAVSKKPDKAPKRNIQRARRKPVEYPPTESEDDEDISNEEYDIEEE
;
A
#
# COMPACT_ATOMS: atom_id res chain seq x y z
N THR A 1 -15.73 55.10 -37.16
CA THR A 1 -15.40 54.01 -36.22
C THR A 1 -15.05 52.76 -37.02
N PRO A 2 -13.77 52.34 -37.06
CA PRO A 2 -13.37 51.21 -37.88
C PRO A 2 -13.83 49.89 -37.26
N LYS A 3 -14.47 49.05 -38.09
CA LYS A 3 -14.95 47.70 -37.77
C LYS A 3 -13.75 46.75 -37.68
N VAL A 4 -13.50 46.19 -36.50
CA VAL A 4 -12.46 45.18 -36.27
C VAL A 4 -13.03 43.81 -36.66
N ASN A 5 -12.48 43.21 -37.71
CA ASN A 5 -12.83 41.84 -38.13
C ASN A 5 -12.26 40.80 -37.14
N PRO A 6 -13.05 39.84 -36.66
CA PRO A 6 -12.56 38.74 -35.83
C PRO A 6 -11.73 37.78 -36.68
N LYS A 7 -10.41 37.91 -36.57
CA LYS A 7 -9.40 37.08 -37.21
C LYS A 7 -9.44 35.67 -36.60
N MET A 8 -10.02 34.74 -37.36
CA MET A 8 -9.69 33.31 -37.46
C MET A 8 -8.72 32.77 -36.39
N ILE A 9 -9.26 32.14 -35.34
CA ILE A 9 -8.49 31.28 -34.44
C ILE A 9 -8.18 29.99 -35.20
N GLY A 10 -6.97 29.90 -35.73
CA GLY A 10 -6.44 28.71 -36.39
C GLY A 10 -6.44 27.51 -35.45
N ARG A 11 -7.22 26.48 -35.81
CA ARG A 11 -7.18 25.16 -35.18
C ARG A 11 -5.93 24.42 -35.65
N HIS A 12 -4.76 24.78 -35.13
CA HIS A 12 -3.58 23.92 -35.22
C HIS A 12 -3.40 23.20 -33.88
N ALA A 13 -3.89 21.97 -33.81
CA ALA A 13 -3.38 20.99 -32.87
C ALA A 13 -3.47 19.62 -33.55
N ASN A 14 -2.40 19.28 -34.28
CA ASN A 14 -2.07 17.89 -34.61
C ASN A 14 -1.84 17.16 -33.28
N GLY A 15 -2.95 16.73 -32.67
CA GLY A 15 -2.95 15.85 -31.52
C GLY A 15 -2.42 14.50 -31.98
N LYS A 16 -1.08 14.36 -32.02
CA LYS A 16 -0.43 13.05 -31.93
C LYS A 16 -1.03 12.40 -30.70
N LYS A 17 -1.98 11.49 -30.89
CA LYS A 17 -2.49 10.62 -29.84
C LYS A 17 -1.25 9.90 -29.32
N LEU A 18 -0.74 10.34 -28.17
CA LEU A 18 0.24 9.59 -27.41
C LEU A 18 -0.33 8.18 -27.33
N LYS A 19 0.33 7.21 -27.97
CA LYS A 19 -0.07 5.80 -27.94
C LYS A 19 -0.28 5.47 -26.47
N LYS A 20 -1.52 5.15 -26.10
CA LYS A 20 -1.91 4.88 -24.71
C LYS A 20 -1.22 3.59 -24.29
N GLY A 21 -0.02 3.70 -23.72
CA GLY A 21 0.72 2.58 -23.16
C GLY A 21 1.22 1.61 -24.23
N GLY A 22 2.35 0.96 -23.99
CA GLY A 22 2.61 -0.34 -24.61
C GLY A 22 1.53 -1.32 -24.15
N ASP A 23 1.32 -2.39 -24.90
CA ASP A 23 0.38 -3.42 -24.48
C ASP A 23 0.76 -3.88 -23.06
N PRO A 24 -0.21 -3.98 -22.14
CA PRO A 24 0.07 -4.42 -20.77
C PRO A 24 0.71 -5.83 -20.72
N ALA A 25 0.68 -6.56 -21.84
CA ALA A 25 1.38 -7.82 -22.06
C ALA A 25 2.92 -7.70 -22.04
N ASP A 26 3.49 -6.54 -22.37
CA ASP A 26 4.95 -6.37 -22.48
C ASP A 26 5.63 -6.12 -21.12
N PHE A 27 4.85 -5.92 -20.05
CA PHE A 27 5.42 -5.76 -18.72
C PHE A 27 5.84 -7.12 -18.16
N ILE A 28 7.12 -7.46 -18.33
CA ILE A 28 7.74 -8.62 -17.68
C ILE A 28 8.09 -8.22 -16.24
N PRO A 29 7.37 -8.73 -15.22
CA PRO A 29 7.64 -8.38 -13.84
C PRO A 29 9.01 -8.93 -13.40
N GLU A 30 9.86 -8.05 -12.86
CA GLU A 30 11.12 -8.47 -12.26
C GLU A 30 10.85 -9.34 -11.02
N VAL A 31 11.46 -10.53 -10.99
CA VAL A 31 11.38 -11.47 -9.88
C VAL A 31 12.37 -11.05 -8.79
N VAL A 32 11.86 -10.86 -7.57
CA VAL A 32 12.62 -10.40 -6.40
C VAL A 32 12.52 -11.47 -5.31
N THR A 33 13.66 -11.95 -4.83
CA THR A 33 13.74 -13.00 -3.79
C THR A 33 13.88 -12.43 -2.38
N GLU A 34 14.36 -11.19 -2.25
CA GLU A 34 14.59 -10.50 -0.98
C GLU A 34 13.99 -9.10 -1.01
N ALA A 35 12.99 -8.86 -0.16
CA ALA A 35 12.36 -7.54 -0.04
C ALA A 35 13.20 -6.60 0.84
N SER A 36 13.51 -5.41 0.35
CA SER A 36 14.21 -4.38 1.12
C SER A 36 13.30 -3.75 2.18
N SER A 37 13.91 -3.12 3.19
CA SER A 37 13.18 -2.33 4.20
C SER A 37 12.46 -1.11 3.63
N ASN A 38 12.77 -0.71 2.38
CA ASN A 38 12.10 0.36 1.65
C ASN A 38 10.96 -0.13 0.74
N ASP A 39 10.88 -1.43 0.47
CA ASP A 39 9.90 -1.98 -0.47
C ASP A 39 8.52 -2.11 0.18
N CYS A 40 7.49 -1.67 -0.55
CA CYS A 40 6.09 -1.76 -0.13
C CYS A 40 5.47 -3.04 -0.67
N ILE A 41 5.19 -4.00 0.22
CA ILE A 41 4.59 -5.28 -0.15
C ILE A 41 3.06 -5.14 -0.20
N MET A 42 2.49 -5.51 -1.34
CA MET A 42 1.06 -5.64 -1.56
C MET A 42 0.52 -6.88 -0.84
N GLY A 43 -0.68 -6.73 -0.29
CA GLY A 43 -1.32 -7.82 0.42
C GLY A 43 -2.32 -7.32 1.46
N ARG A 44 -2.96 -8.28 2.11
CA ARG A 44 -3.87 -8.09 3.24
C ARG A 44 -3.25 -8.72 4.49
N GLY A 45 -3.68 -8.25 5.66
CA GLY A 45 -3.28 -8.82 6.95
C GLY A 45 -2.25 -8.00 7.73
N ASN A 46 -2.16 -8.29 9.02
CA ASN A 46 -1.36 -7.52 9.97
C ASN A 46 0.15 -7.69 9.74
N ALA A 47 0.60 -8.89 9.36
CA ALA A 47 2.02 -9.16 9.09
C ALA A 47 2.57 -8.25 7.98
N ILE A 48 1.90 -8.23 6.82
CA ILE A 48 2.25 -7.36 5.68
C ILE A 48 2.07 -5.88 6.05
N ALA A 49 1.03 -5.54 6.82
CA ALA A 49 0.82 -4.16 7.28
C ALA A 49 1.96 -3.64 8.19
N SER A 50 2.64 -4.53 8.92
CA SER A 50 3.70 -4.20 9.87
C SER A 50 5.11 -4.18 9.28
N THR A 51 5.26 -4.48 7.99
CA THR A 51 6.58 -4.48 7.35
C THR A 51 7.19 -3.06 7.33
N PRO A 52 8.52 -2.92 7.45
CA PRO A 52 9.15 -1.60 7.50
C PRO A 52 8.79 -0.69 6.32
N GLY A 53 8.79 -1.22 5.10
CA GLY A 53 8.46 -0.45 3.90
C GLY A 53 6.99 -0.02 3.86
N ASN A 54 6.07 -0.90 4.27
CA ASN A 54 4.66 -0.51 4.38
C ASN A 54 4.48 0.59 5.43
N VAL A 55 5.09 0.46 6.61
CA VAL A 55 5.04 1.49 7.67
C VAL A 55 5.61 2.81 7.17
N ARG A 56 6.75 2.82 6.46
CA ARG A 56 7.31 4.03 5.83
C ARG A 56 6.35 4.64 4.82
N PHE A 57 5.79 3.83 3.93
CA PHE A 57 4.79 4.25 2.95
C PHE A 57 3.56 4.90 3.61
N ARG A 58 3.10 4.38 4.76
CA ARG A 58 2.02 4.99 5.54
C ARG A 58 2.36 6.41 5.99
N HIS A 59 3.55 6.60 6.55
CA HIS A 59 4.01 7.92 6.97
C HIS A 59 4.16 8.87 5.79
N LEU A 60 4.68 8.37 4.66
CA LEU A 60 4.86 9.15 3.44
C LEU A 60 3.53 9.69 2.88
N ILE A 61 2.49 8.86 2.86
CA ILE A 61 1.17 9.23 2.30
C ILE A 61 0.39 10.20 3.19
N HIS A 62 0.59 10.14 4.51
CA HIS A 62 -0.19 10.90 5.47
C HIS A 62 -0.34 12.41 5.12
N PRO A 63 0.74 13.18 4.82
CA PRO A 63 0.63 14.59 4.47
C PRO A 63 -0.16 14.86 3.17
N PHE A 64 -0.24 13.90 2.25
CA PHE A 64 -0.92 14.05 0.97
C PHE A 64 -2.44 13.79 1.04
N ARG A 65 -2.94 13.18 2.12
CA ARG A 65 -4.37 12.87 2.28
C ARG A 65 -5.25 14.12 2.32
N ALA A 66 -4.81 15.16 3.04
CA ALA A 66 -5.57 16.39 3.18
C ALA A 66 -5.81 17.06 1.81
N PRO A 67 -4.78 17.37 0.99
CA PRO A 67 -5.01 17.96 -0.33
C PRO A 67 -5.76 17.04 -1.30
N TYR A 68 -5.56 15.72 -1.21
CA TYR A 68 -6.24 14.76 -2.10
C TYR A 68 -7.77 14.71 -1.87
N ASN A 69 -8.20 14.76 -0.61
CA ASN A 69 -9.61 14.65 -0.22
C ASN A 69 -10.35 16.00 -0.18
N LYS A 70 -9.71 17.12 -0.57
CA LYS A 70 -10.39 18.42 -0.68
C LYS A 70 -11.52 18.32 -1.72
N PRO A 71 -12.72 18.86 -1.44
CA PRO A 71 -13.81 18.89 -2.43
C PRO A 71 -13.43 19.59 -3.74
N SER A 72 -12.57 20.61 -3.68
CA SER A 72 -12.06 21.36 -4.83
C SER A 72 -10.93 20.64 -5.61
N CYS A 73 -10.57 19.41 -5.22
CA CYS A 73 -9.49 18.67 -5.86
C CYS A 73 -10.00 17.94 -7.12
N THR A 74 -9.57 18.43 -8.29
CA THR A 74 -9.90 17.87 -9.60
C THR A 74 -9.22 16.51 -9.84
N VAL A 75 -9.73 15.73 -10.80
CA VAL A 75 -9.16 14.42 -11.18
C VAL A 75 -7.68 14.55 -11.59
N ALA A 76 -7.34 15.58 -12.38
CA ALA A 76 -5.97 15.85 -12.79
C ALA A 76 -5.06 16.13 -11.58
N LYS A 77 -5.51 16.94 -10.61
CA LYS A 77 -4.77 17.21 -9.38
C LYS A 77 -4.59 15.94 -8.52
N LYS A 78 -5.61 15.08 -8.44
CA LYS A 78 -5.49 13.78 -7.76
C LYS A 78 -4.42 12.88 -8.39
N LYS A 79 -4.38 12.80 -9.72
CA LYS A 79 -3.35 12.07 -10.46
C LYS A 79 -1.95 12.66 -10.19
N GLN A 80 -1.83 13.98 -10.17
CA GLN A 80 -0.57 14.65 -9.83
C GLN A 80 -0.11 14.31 -8.40
N ILE A 81 -1.00 14.38 -7.41
CA ILE A 81 -0.68 14.01 -6.02
C ILE A 81 -0.18 12.57 -5.92
N VAL A 82 -0.80 11.64 -6.65
CA VAL A 82 -0.37 10.23 -6.69
C VAL A 82 1.04 10.10 -7.27
N MET A 83 1.33 10.81 -8.38
CA MET A 83 2.66 10.84 -8.99
C MET A 83 3.70 11.46 -8.05
N ASP A 84 3.33 12.51 -7.31
CA ASP A 84 4.23 13.16 -6.36
C ASP A 84 4.59 12.24 -5.18
N VAL A 85 3.62 11.45 -4.69
CA VAL A 85 3.88 10.40 -3.68
C VAL A 85 4.82 9.35 -4.24
N LEU A 86 4.56 8.86 -5.46
CA LEU A 86 5.38 7.83 -6.09
C LEU A 86 6.83 8.29 -6.27
N LYS A 87 7.05 9.54 -6.71
CA LYS A 87 8.39 10.14 -6.86
C LYS A 87 9.17 10.25 -5.54
N LYS A 88 8.47 10.41 -4.42
CA LYS A 88 9.08 10.50 -3.09
C LYS A 88 9.34 9.15 -2.44
N MET A 89 8.93 8.06 -3.06
CA MET A 89 9.16 6.71 -2.54
C MET A 89 10.58 6.26 -2.90
N GLU A 90 11.34 5.77 -1.92
CA GLU A 90 12.72 5.30 -2.08
C GLU A 90 12.79 3.75 -2.25
N GLY A 91 11.76 3.14 -2.85
CA GLY A 91 11.61 1.69 -2.97
C GLY A 91 10.57 1.27 -4.01
N ARG A 92 10.36 -0.04 -4.16
CA ARG A 92 9.43 -0.62 -5.15
C ARG A 92 8.13 -1.09 -4.50
N PHE A 93 7.10 -1.25 -5.33
CA PHE A 93 5.93 -2.02 -4.95
C PHE A 93 6.12 -3.47 -5.38
N LEU A 94 5.92 -4.39 -4.43
CA LEU A 94 6.11 -5.81 -4.63
C LEU A 94 4.78 -6.54 -4.43
N ASP A 95 4.45 -7.46 -5.33
CA ASP A 95 3.36 -8.42 -5.12
C ASP A 95 3.92 -9.76 -4.68
N ILE A 96 3.11 -10.52 -3.94
CA ILE A 96 3.47 -11.87 -3.51
C ILE A 96 3.25 -12.79 -4.71
N ALA A 97 4.32 -13.37 -5.24
CA ALA A 97 4.21 -14.33 -6.33
C ALA A 97 3.45 -15.59 -5.84
N PRO A 98 2.60 -16.21 -6.68
CA PRO A 98 1.93 -17.45 -6.32
C PRO A 98 2.92 -18.60 -6.17
N THR A 99 4.04 -18.53 -6.90
CA THR A 99 5.12 -19.51 -6.87
C THR A 99 6.04 -19.26 -5.68
N GLN A 100 6.40 -20.32 -4.98
CA GLN A 100 7.42 -20.28 -3.94
C GLN A 100 8.70 -20.89 -4.48
N ALA A 101 9.85 -20.27 -4.21
CA ALA A 101 11.15 -20.85 -4.56
C ALA A 101 11.59 -21.80 -3.45
N LYS A 102 12.08 -22.98 -3.82
CA LYS A 102 12.75 -23.88 -2.88
C LYS A 102 14.24 -23.52 -2.86
N LYS A 103 14.78 -23.22 -1.68
CA LYS A 103 16.23 -23.11 -1.49
C LYS A 103 16.89 -24.48 -1.57
N SER A 104 18.20 -24.53 -1.77
CA SER A 104 19.02 -25.75 -1.69
C SER A 104 18.76 -26.56 -0.42
N ASP A 105 18.46 -25.86 0.67
CA ASP A 105 18.28 -26.45 2.00
C ASP A 105 16.86 -26.99 2.23
N GLY A 106 16.02 -27.03 1.19
CA GLY A 106 14.62 -27.45 1.26
C GLY A 106 13.67 -26.42 1.90
N GLN A 107 14.19 -25.30 2.39
CA GLN A 107 13.37 -24.21 2.91
C GLN A 107 12.61 -23.49 1.79
N VAL A 108 11.36 -23.15 2.08
CA VAL A 108 10.50 -22.38 1.18
C VAL A 108 10.81 -20.90 1.34
N GLN A 109 11.21 -20.25 0.24
CA GLN A 109 11.40 -18.80 0.18
C GLN A 109 10.22 -18.15 -0.53
N GLN A 110 9.69 -17.09 0.07
CA GLN A 110 8.70 -16.25 -0.56
C GLN A 110 9.33 -15.50 -1.73
N VAL A 111 8.72 -15.61 -2.91
CA VAL A 111 9.11 -14.84 -4.10
C VAL A 111 8.16 -13.67 -4.26
N TYR A 112 8.70 -12.56 -4.74
CA TYR A 112 7.97 -11.33 -5.02
C TYR A 112 8.13 -10.91 -6.47
N HIS A 113 7.13 -10.23 -7.01
CA HIS A 113 7.18 -9.65 -8.34
C HIS A 113 7.07 -8.13 -8.26
N THR A 114 7.89 -7.42 -9.03
CA THR A 114 7.75 -5.96 -9.15
C THR A 114 6.45 -5.64 -9.85
N ILE A 115 5.71 -4.68 -9.29
CA ILE A 115 4.40 -4.29 -9.78
C ILE A 115 4.52 -3.17 -10.81
N SER A 116 3.61 -3.17 -11.80
CA SER A 116 3.55 -2.12 -12.80
C SER A 116 3.30 -0.73 -12.20
N LEU A 117 3.67 0.30 -12.95
CA LEU A 117 3.46 1.70 -12.56
C LEU A 117 1.98 2.00 -12.27
N GLU A 118 1.08 1.49 -13.11
CA GLU A 118 -0.36 1.71 -12.99
C GLU A 118 -0.93 1.13 -11.69
N ARG A 119 -0.62 -0.13 -11.40
CA ARG A 119 -1.02 -0.80 -10.16
C ARG A 119 -0.44 -0.11 -8.91
N SER A 120 0.78 0.40 -9.01
CA SER A 120 1.41 1.21 -7.96
C SER A 120 0.63 2.51 -7.70
N MET A 121 0.23 3.21 -8.77
CA MET A 121 -0.62 4.40 -8.67
C MET A 121 -1.99 4.09 -8.05
N GLU A 122 -2.62 2.99 -8.44
CA GLU A 122 -3.89 2.53 -7.85
C GLU A 122 -3.77 2.30 -6.34
N LYS A 123 -2.68 1.65 -5.90
CA LYS A 123 -2.41 1.41 -4.48
C LYS A 123 -2.28 2.72 -3.71
N ILE A 124 -1.56 3.70 -4.26
CA ILE A 124 -1.41 5.02 -3.65
C ILE A 124 -2.76 5.73 -3.58
N ALA A 125 -3.51 5.76 -4.68
CA ALA A 125 -4.84 6.37 -4.74
C ALA A 125 -5.81 5.74 -3.74
N GLN A 126 -5.80 4.41 -3.60
CA GLN A 126 -6.57 3.69 -2.60
C GLN A 126 -6.18 4.09 -1.18
N SER A 127 -4.88 4.13 -0.89
CA SER A 127 -4.35 4.49 0.43
C SER A 127 -4.64 5.95 0.81
N LEU A 128 -4.75 6.85 -0.18
CA LEU A 128 -5.16 8.25 0.01
C LEU A 128 -6.66 8.41 0.30
N ARG A 129 -7.52 7.53 -0.26
CA ARG A 129 -8.97 7.52 -0.01
C ARG A 129 -9.34 6.96 1.36
N GLU A 130 -8.57 6.01 1.89
CA GLU A 130 -8.89 5.34 3.14
C GLU A 130 -8.70 6.24 4.37
N LYS A 131 -9.80 6.51 5.09
CA LYS A 131 -9.87 7.47 6.22
C LYS A 131 -9.38 6.92 7.56
N LYS A 132 -9.15 5.60 7.68
CA LYS A 132 -9.13 4.87 8.98
C LYS A 132 -7.73 4.53 9.54
N TRP A 133 -6.77 5.46 9.52
CA TRP A 133 -5.64 5.31 10.47
C TRP A 133 -5.91 6.17 11.69
N THR A 134 -6.51 5.53 12.69
CA THR A 134 -6.58 6.09 14.03
C THR A 134 -5.15 6.42 14.46
N LYS A 135 -4.93 7.67 14.88
CA LYS A 135 -3.64 8.22 15.33
C LYS A 135 -2.97 7.39 16.45
N ALA A 136 -3.71 6.47 17.07
CA ALA A 136 -3.23 5.53 18.06
C ALA A 136 -1.93 4.81 17.63
N THR A 137 -1.79 4.43 16.35
CA THR A 137 -0.58 3.75 15.88
C THR A 137 0.60 4.67 15.61
N MET A 138 0.39 5.95 15.29
CA MET A 138 1.48 6.91 15.05
C MET A 138 1.97 7.59 16.33
N SER A 139 1.11 7.74 17.34
CA SER A 139 1.53 8.27 18.65
C SER A 139 2.48 7.33 19.41
N ALA A 140 2.50 6.03 19.07
CA ALA A 140 3.39 5.04 19.69
C ALA A 140 4.86 5.20 19.27
N THR A 141 5.16 5.77 18.09
CA THR A 141 6.54 5.94 17.62
C THR A 141 7.17 7.27 18.07
N GLU A 142 6.39 8.34 18.24
CA GLU A 142 6.88 9.59 18.85
C GLU A 142 7.15 9.44 20.35
N SER A 143 6.31 8.70 21.07
CA SER A 143 6.57 8.35 22.47
C SER A 143 7.79 7.43 22.60
N GLY A 144 8.02 6.51 21.64
CA GLY A 144 9.25 5.71 21.56
C GLY A 144 10.52 6.54 21.31
N LYS A 145 10.46 7.56 20.42
CA LYS A 145 11.61 8.47 20.21
C LYS A 145 11.95 9.30 21.45
N LYS A 146 10.95 9.78 22.20
CA LYS A 146 11.17 10.47 23.48
C LYS A 146 11.74 9.53 24.55
N MET A 147 11.31 8.26 24.59
CA MET A 147 11.82 7.27 25.54
C MET A 147 13.28 6.87 25.26
N MET A 148 13.63 6.67 23.98
CA MET A 148 15.02 6.42 23.56
C MET A 148 15.95 7.60 23.85
N GLN A 149 15.49 8.84 23.62
CA GLN A 149 16.25 10.05 23.97
C GLN A 149 16.39 10.26 25.48
N ALA A 150 15.41 9.81 26.29
CA ALA A 150 15.49 9.87 27.74
C ALA A 150 16.52 8.86 28.29
N LEU A 151 16.60 7.65 27.71
CA LEU A 151 17.56 6.62 28.10
C LEU A 151 19.01 6.99 27.71
N THR A 152 19.23 7.67 26.58
CA THR A 152 20.57 8.14 26.18
C THR A 152 21.10 9.28 27.05
N LYS A 153 20.24 10.03 27.75
CA LYS A 153 20.66 11.11 28.66
C LYS A 153 21.06 10.61 30.06
N GLN A 154 20.75 9.36 30.42
CA GLN A 154 21.09 8.81 31.73
C GLN A 154 22.49 8.16 31.81
N SER A 155 23.20 7.92 30.70
CA SER A 155 24.51 7.24 30.74
C SER A 155 25.74 8.15 30.87
N LYS A 156 25.59 9.48 30.89
CA LYS A 156 26.74 10.42 31.00
C LYS A 156 27.08 10.88 32.41
N LYS A 157 26.45 10.35 33.47
CA LYS A 157 26.80 10.74 34.85
C LYS A 157 27.39 9.56 35.60
N LYS A 158 28.66 9.73 35.98
CA LYS A 158 29.43 8.96 36.99
C LYS A 158 30.14 7.68 36.50
N VAL A 159 31.25 7.90 35.79
CA VAL A 159 32.46 7.10 36.00
C VAL A 159 33.05 7.53 37.35
N SER A 160 32.77 6.77 38.40
CA SER A 160 33.56 6.84 39.64
C SER A 160 33.72 5.44 40.21
N LYS A 161 34.91 4.90 39.95
CA LYS A 161 35.72 3.96 40.75
C LYS A 161 35.02 2.76 41.40
N THR A 162 35.51 1.59 41.00
CA THR A 162 35.47 0.29 41.67
C THR A 162 35.71 0.40 43.19
N PRO A 163 35.11 -0.51 43.98
CA PRO A 163 35.96 -1.56 44.54
C PRO A 163 35.35 -2.97 44.45
N SER A 164 36.27 -3.91 44.30
CA SER A 164 36.14 -5.35 44.48
C SER A 164 35.60 -5.74 45.86
N SER A 165 34.61 -6.63 45.92
CA SER A 165 34.41 -7.67 46.95
C SER A 165 33.24 -8.57 46.53
N LYS A 166 33.51 -9.85 46.23
CA LYS A 166 33.29 -11.04 47.08
C LYS A 166 31.84 -11.26 47.56
N ALA A 167 31.29 -12.36 47.04
CA ALA A 167 30.57 -13.44 47.74
C ALA A 167 29.36 -13.13 48.65
N ALA A 168 28.21 -13.73 48.32
CA ALA A 168 27.26 -14.47 49.19
C ALA A 168 25.89 -14.53 48.46
N LYS A 169 25.42 -15.70 48.02
CA LYS A 169 24.57 -16.67 48.76
C LYS A 169 23.26 -16.09 49.32
N THR A 170 22.18 -16.87 49.11
CA THR A 170 20.85 -16.86 49.76
C THR A 170 19.86 -15.81 49.25
N ALA A 171 18.54 -15.97 49.27
CA ALA A 171 17.61 -17.11 49.30
C ALA A 171 16.19 -16.49 49.13
N LYS A 172 15.27 -17.28 48.57
CA LYS A 172 13.82 -17.36 48.90
C LYS A 172 13.02 -16.07 49.20
N LYS A 173 11.99 -15.82 48.37
CA LYS A 173 10.59 -15.41 48.69
C LYS A 173 10.01 -14.63 47.49
N ALA A 174 8.76 -14.73 47.04
CA ALA A 174 7.54 -15.43 47.43
C ALA A 174 6.55 -15.28 46.24
N PRO A 175 5.43 -16.04 46.19
CA PRO A 175 4.57 -16.15 45.01
C PRO A 175 3.69 -14.90 44.83
N ARG A 176 3.66 -14.34 43.61
CA ARG A 176 2.70 -13.29 43.27
C ARG A 176 1.39 -13.92 42.83
N LYS A 177 0.37 -13.67 43.66
CA LYS A 177 -1.04 -14.06 43.53
C LYS A 177 -1.56 -13.94 42.10
N ALA A 178 -2.08 -15.06 41.60
CA ALA A 178 -2.96 -15.10 40.44
C ALA A 178 -4.26 -14.35 40.77
N VAL A 179 -4.46 -13.19 40.13
CA VAL A 179 -5.76 -12.51 40.11
C VAL A 179 -6.49 -13.02 38.87
N SER A 180 -7.31 -14.04 39.08
CA SER A 180 -8.28 -14.54 38.10
C SER A 180 -9.37 -13.47 37.87
N LYS A 181 -9.13 -12.57 36.92
CA LYS A 181 -10.23 -11.77 36.36
C LYS A 181 -11.02 -12.66 35.41
N LYS A 182 -12.23 -13.03 35.85
CA LYS A 182 -13.24 -13.69 35.03
C LYS A 182 -13.46 -12.86 33.75
N PRO A 183 -13.47 -13.47 32.54
CA PRO A 183 -13.87 -12.75 31.35
C PRO A 183 -15.38 -12.52 31.42
N ASP A 184 -15.78 -11.25 31.46
CA ASP A 184 -17.16 -10.85 31.28
C ASP A 184 -17.70 -11.43 29.97
N LYS A 185 -18.79 -12.21 30.09
CA LYS A 185 -19.51 -12.78 28.96
C LYS A 185 -19.97 -11.65 28.05
N ALA A 186 -19.32 -11.52 26.90
CA ALA A 186 -19.73 -10.57 25.87
C ALA A 186 -21.21 -10.83 25.48
N PRO A 187 -22.03 -9.78 25.34
CA PRO A 187 -23.42 -9.92 24.94
C PRO A 187 -23.48 -10.50 23.51
N LYS A 188 -24.13 -11.66 23.37
CA LYS A 188 -24.42 -12.28 22.08
C LYS A 188 -25.32 -11.33 21.29
N ARG A 189 -24.73 -10.51 20.40
CA ARG A 189 -25.50 -9.74 19.42
C ARG A 189 -26.16 -10.74 18.47
N ASN A 190 -27.48 -10.86 18.62
CA ASN A 190 -28.34 -11.60 17.71
C ASN A 190 -28.34 -10.88 16.36
N ILE A 191 -27.36 -11.18 15.51
CA ILE A 191 -27.32 -10.71 14.13
C ILE A 191 -28.31 -11.61 13.37
N GLN A 192 -29.59 -11.28 13.44
CA GLN A 192 -30.56 -11.73 12.44
C GLN A 192 -30.12 -11.12 11.11
N ARG A 193 -29.28 -11.85 10.38
CA ARG A 193 -28.98 -11.58 8.98
C ARG A 193 -30.31 -11.67 8.25
N ALA A 194 -30.92 -10.52 7.98
CA ALA A 194 -31.98 -10.41 7.00
C ALA A 194 -31.49 -11.09 5.72
N ARG A 195 -32.12 -12.22 5.36
CA ARG A 195 -31.87 -12.94 4.12
C ARG A 195 -32.22 -11.96 3.02
N ARG A 196 -31.22 -11.33 2.41
CA ARG A 196 -31.42 -10.50 1.22
C ARG A 196 -32.05 -11.42 0.18
N LYS A 197 -33.24 -11.04 -0.30
CA LYS A 197 -33.91 -11.76 -1.38
C LYS A 197 -32.94 -11.86 -2.57
N PRO A 198 -32.86 -13.01 -3.25
CA PRO A 198 -32.10 -13.12 -4.48
C PRO A 198 -32.58 -12.04 -5.44
N VAL A 199 -31.62 -11.30 -6.00
CA VAL A 199 -31.89 -10.35 -7.07
C VAL A 199 -32.15 -11.20 -8.31
N GLU A 200 -33.42 -11.29 -8.71
CA GLU A 200 -33.77 -11.78 -10.04
C GLU A 200 -33.18 -10.80 -11.04
N TYR A 201 -32.20 -11.27 -11.81
CA TYR A 201 -31.70 -10.51 -12.94
C TYR A 201 -32.71 -10.65 -14.07
N PRO A 202 -33.10 -9.54 -14.73
CA PRO A 202 -33.93 -9.64 -15.91
C PRO A 202 -33.20 -10.49 -16.97
N PRO A 203 -33.94 -11.26 -17.79
CA PRO A 203 -33.37 -11.98 -18.90
C PRO A 203 -32.58 -10.99 -19.76
N THR A 204 -31.29 -11.20 -19.91
CA THR A 204 -30.50 -10.50 -20.92
C THR A 204 -31.02 -10.97 -22.26
N GLU A 205 -31.72 -10.06 -22.95
CA GLU A 205 -32.00 -10.20 -24.37
C GLU A 205 -30.67 -10.53 -25.05
N SER A 206 -30.62 -11.71 -25.65
CA SER A 206 -29.50 -12.19 -26.45
C SER A 206 -29.33 -11.23 -27.61
N GLU A 207 -28.29 -10.41 -27.56
CA GLU A 207 -27.85 -9.64 -28.71
C GLU A 207 -27.39 -10.65 -29.76
N ASP A 208 -28.04 -10.57 -30.92
CA ASP A 208 -27.84 -11.43 -32.08
C ASP A 208 -26.36 -11.50 -32.45
N ASP A 209 -25.87 -12.72 -32.61
CA ASP A 209 -24.55 -13.04 -33.14
C ASP A 209 -24.46 -12.53 -34.59
N GLU A 210 -24.01 -11.28 -34.76
CA GLU A 210 -23.59 -10.77 -36.06
C GLU A 210 -22.34 -11.55 -36.50
N ASP A 211 -22.55 -12.50 -37.42
CA ASP A 211 -21.52 -13.25 -38.14
C ASP A 211 -20.49 -12.29 -38.76
N ILE A 212 -19.35 -12.13 -38.10
CA ILE A 212 -18.18 -11.48 -38.69
C ILE A 212 -17.59 -12.47 -39.69
N SER A 213 -18.07 -12.38 -40.94
CA SER A 213 -17.46 -13.04 -42.08
C SER A 213 -16.00 -12.59 -42.19
N ASN A 214 -15.07 -13.55 -42.01
CA ASN A 214 -13.65 -13.39 -42.30
C ASN A 214 -13.49 -13.03 -43.79
N GLU A 215 -13.19 -11.77 -44.06
CA GLU A 215 -12.74 -11.31 -45.37
C GLU A 215 -11.25 -11.64 -45.50
N GLU A 216 -10.98 -12.71 -46.24
CA GLU A 216 -9.66 -13.24 -46.57
C GLU A 216 -8.93 -12.23 -47.47
N TYR A 217 -7.91 -11.55 -46.92
CA TYR A 217 -7.02 -10.67 -47.69
C TYR A 217 -5.86 -11.50 -48.24
N ASP A 218 -5.89 -11.77 -49.54
CA ASP A 218 -4.74 -12.22 -50.31
C ASP A 218 -3.68 -11.11 -50.34
N ILE A 219 -2.50 -11.41 -49.81
CA ILE A 219 -1.31 -10.56 -49.91
C ILE A 219 -0.48 -11.11 -51.08
N GLU A 220 -0.52 -10.42 -52.22
CA GLU A 220 0.42 -10.66 -53.31
C GLU A 220 1.82 -10.17 -52.89
N GLU A 221 2.79 -11.08 -52.85
CA GLU A 221 4.22 -10.76 -52.71
C GLU A 221 4.78 -10.27 -54.07
N GLU A 222 5.48 -9.13 -54.04
CA GLU A 222 6.37 -8.64 -55.11
C GLU A 222 7.83 -8.68 -54.63
#